data_AF-A0A1H9E637-F1
#
_entry.id   AF-A0A1H9E637-F1
#
_cell.length_a   1.000
_cell.length_b   1.000
_cell.length_c   1.000
_cell.angle_alpha   90.00
_cell.angle_beta   90.00
_cell.angle_gamma   90.00
#
_symmetry.space_group_name_H-M   'P 1'
#
loop_
_entity.id
_entity.type
_entity.pdbx_description
1 polymer ?
#
loop_
_entity_poly.entity_id
_entity_poly.type
_entity_poly.pdbx_seq_one_letter_code
_entity_poly.pdbx_strand_id
1 'polypeptide(L)'
;MNESITSRVGRIISGSLNALVNSIEDSAPEMILEEALREVDSAIDQVRVELGQIAARKHQASTRLMETSGLHEELSSKIQVALAEGREDLAEAGIAHQLDIEAQIPVLEKSISEAGEKEKELDGYIQALAAKKREMKEELQKLLALKNASAIPDHQSAENSGSDVAAKVAKAESAFERIIEKQTAYSNVNKNSAENAAKLAELDELNRTNRIKERLALLKSNSEDSGNV
;
A
#
# COMPACT_ATOMS: atom_id res chain seq x y z
N MET A 1 -19.57 1.96 2.75
CA MET A 1 -18.37 1.47 2.03
C MET A 1 -17.20 2.31 2.51
N ASN A 2 -16.13 1.70 3.03
CA ASN A 2 -14.93 2.47 3.42
C ASN A 2 -14.21 2.90 2.13
N GLU A 3 -14.11 4.19 1.90
CA GLU A 3 -13.31 4.79 0.82
C GLU A 3 -11.84 4.38 0.98
N SER A 4 -11.14 4.04 -0.11
CA SER A 4 -9.70 3.74 -0.05
C SER A 4 -8.91 5.03 0.20
N ILE A 5 -7.75 4.92 0.87
CA ILE A 5 -6.89 6.08 1.18
C ILE A 5 -6.53 6.83 -0.11
N THR A 6 -6.14 6.12 -1.17
CA THR A 6 -5.84 6.71 -2.48
C THR A 6 -7.04 7.46 -3.08
N SER A 7 -8.25 6.90 -3.01
CA SER A 7 -9.47 7.58 -3.50
C SER A 7 -9.73 8.86 -2.72
N ARG A 8 -9.63 8.79 -1.39
CA ARG A 8 -9.86 9.92 -0.50
C ARG A 8 -8.84 11.04 -0.71
N VAL A 9 -7.55 10.68 -0.79
CA VAL A 9 -6.46 11.62 -1.08
C VAL A 9 -6.66 12.24 -2.47
N GLY A 10 -6.99 11.45 -3.47
CA GLY A 10 -7.30 11.91 -4.82
C GLY A 10 -8.44 12.93 -4.84
N ARG A 11 -9.55 12.64 -4.14
CA ARG A 11 -10.68 13.58 -4.02
C ARG A 11 -10.30 14.88 -3.32
N ILE A 12 -9.53 14.82 -2.24
CA ILE A 12 -9.11 16.02 -1.48
C ILE A 12 -8.18 16.91 -2.32
N ILE A 13 -7.21 16.31 -3.01
CA ILE A 13 -6.26 17.05 -3.84
C ILE A 13 -6.97 17.66 -5.05
N SER A 14 -7.81 16.88 -5.74
CA SER A 14 -8.54 17.30 -6.95
C SER A 14 -9.74 18.21 -6.67
N GLY A 15 -10.24 18.26 -5.43
CA GLY A 15 -11.29 19.17 -5.02
C GLY A 15 -10.90 20.64 -5.25
N SER A 16 -11.63 21.32 -6.13
CA SER A 16 -11.43 22.76 -6.39
C SER A 16 -12.07 23.59 -5.29
N LEU A 17 -11.27 24.40 -4.60
CA LEU A 17 -11.73 25.32 -3.56
C LEU A 17 -12.70 26.37 -4.13
N ASN A 18 -12.47 26.80 -5.37
CA ASN A 18 -13.34 27.76 -6.07
C ASN A 18 -14.73 27.19 -6.37
N ALA A 19 -14.87 25.87 -6.52
CA ALA A 19 -16.17 25.24 -6.71
C ALA A 19 -17.00 25.21 -5.42
N LEU A 20 -16.34 25.12 -4.25
CA LEU A 20 -17.00 25.17 -2.95
C LEU A 20 -17.45 26.59 -2.59
N VAL A 21 -16.66 27.61 -2.95
CA VAL A 21 -16.96 29.02 -2.66
C VAL A 21 -18.04 29.58 -3.61
N ASN A 22 -17.97 29.30 -4.91
CA ASN A 22 -18.93 29.85 -5.88
C ASN A 22 -20.31 29.17 -5.87
N SER A 23 -20.43 27.96 -5.31
CA SER A 23 -21.70 27.22 -5.26
C SER A 23 -22.62 27.67 -4.13
N ILE A 24 -22.15 28.53 -3.23
CA ILE A 24 -22.80 28.82 -1.95
C ILE A 24 -22.70 30.34 -1.70
N GLU A 25 -23.45 31.10 -2.47
CA GLU A 25 -23.54 32.56 -2.32
C GLU A 25 -24.31 32.99 -1.03
N ASP A 26 -24.88 32.04 -0.29
CA ASP A 26 -25.83 32.30 0.81
C ASP A 26 -25.54 31.59 2.15
N SER A 27 -24.45 30.80 2.27
CA SER A 27 -24.12 30.15 3.56
C SER A 27 -22.62 30.07 3.84
N ALA A 28 -22.26 30.27 5.12
CA ALA A 28 -20.93 30.55 5.64
C ALA A 28 -19.76 29.77 4.98
N PRO A 29 -19.05 30.35 3.99
CA PRO A 29 -17.95 29.67 3.28
C PRO A 29 -16.77 29.33 4.20
N GLU A 30 -16.60 30.09 5.29
CA GLU A 30 -15.59 29.86 6.34
C GLU A 30 -15.76 28.50 7.01
N MET A 31 -16.98 28.13 7.41
CA MET A 31 -17.25 26.87 8.10
C MET A 31 -16.96 25.66 7.21
N ILE A 32 -17.28 25.75 5.92
CA ILE A 32 -17.02 24.68 4.95
C ILE A 32 -15.52 24.48 4.76
N LEU A 33 -14.79 25.59 4.66
CA LEU A 33 -13.34 25.54 4.50
C LEU A 33 -12.63 25.04 5.77
N GLU A 34 -13.13 25.39 6.96
CA GLU A 34 -12.66 24.82 8.23
C GLU A 34 -12.89 23.31 8.31
N GLU A 35 -14.06 22.83 7.87
CA GLU A 35 -14.37 21.40 7.84
C GLU A 35 -13.52 20.66 6.79
N ALA A 36 -13.31 21.25 5.61
CA ALA A 36 -12.37 20.72 4.62
C ALA A 36 -10.93 20.64 5.16
N LEU A 37 -10.50 21.63 5.95
CA LEU A 37 -9.21 21.62 6.63
C LEU A 37 -9.09 20.47 7.64
N ARG A 38 -10.15 20.20 8.42
CA ARG A 38 -10.22 19.05 9.33
C ARG A 38 -10.21 17.73 8.56
N GLU A 39 -10.89 17.68 7.42
CA GLU A 39 -10.88 16.51 6.55
C GLU A 39 -9.47 16.19 6.04
N VAL A 40 -8.72 17.22 5.65
CA VAL A 40 -7.32 17.07 5.21
C VAL A 40 -6.41 16.63 6.34
N ASP A 41 -6.61 17.15 7.56
CA ASP A 41 -5.86 16.71 8.73
C ASP A 41 -6.14 15.24 9.06
N SER A 42 -7.40 14.84 9.03
CA SER A 42 -7.81 13.44 9.16
C SER A 42 -7.18 12.55 8.09
N ALA A 43 -7.10 13.01 6.84
CA ALA A 43 -6.46 12.26 5.76
C ALA A 43 -4.95 12.13 5.97
N ILE A 44 -4.26 13.20 6.39
CA ILE A 44 -2.82 13.17 6.71
C ILE A 44 -2.55 12.16 7.83
N ASP A 45 -3.34 12.17 8.89
CA ASP A 45 -3.15 11.24 10.02
C ASP A 45 -3.37 9.78 9.59
N GLN A 46 -4.37 9.51 8.74
CA GLN A 46 -4.58 8.17 8.19
C GLN A 46 -3.41 7.69 7.33
N VAL A 47 -2.90 8.54 6.43
CA VAL A 47 -1.74 8.20 5.59
C VAL A 47 -0.51 7.95 6.46
N ARG A 48 -0.32 8.71 7.55
CA ARG A 48 0.78 8.49 8.51
C ARG A 48 0.66 7.16 9.26
N VAL A 49 -0.55 6.77 9.67
CA VAL A 49 -0.79 5.47 10.29
C VAL A 49 -0.43 4.35 9.33
N GLU A 50 -0.86 4.44 8.07
CA GLU A 50 -0.52 3.45 7.05
C GLU A 50 0.99 3.41 6.77
N LEU A 51 1.64 4.58 6.66
CA LEU A 51 3.09 4.68 6.51
C LEU A 51 3.84 3.97 7.65
N GLY A 52 3.40 4.16 8.89
CA GLY A 52 3.97 3.47 10.05
C GLY A 52 3.82 1.94 9.97
N GLN A 53 2.68 1.45 9.48
CA GLN A 53 2.46 0.02 9.27
C GLN A 53 3.35 -0.56 8.17
N ILE A 54 3.51 0.15 7.05
CA ILE A 54 4.40 -0.26 5.96
C ILE A 54 5.86 -0.26 6.43
N ALA A 55 6.29 0.76 7.17
CA ALA A 55 7.63 0.84 7.73
C ALA A 55 7.92 -0.33 8.70
N ALA A 56 6.97 -0.67 9.57
CA ALA A 56 7.09 -1.82 10.46
C ALA A 56 7.22 -3.14 9.68
N ARG A 57 6.39 -3.35 8.64
CA ARG A 57 6.47 -4.54 7.77
C ARG A 57 7.81 -4.64 7.05
N LYS A 58 8.30 -3.53 6.50
CA LYS A 58 9.61 -3.46 5.84
C LYS A 58 10.73 -3.82 6.80
N HIS A 59 10.70 -3.30 8.02
CA HIS A 59 11.68 -3.61 9.05
C HIS A 59 11.65 -5.11 9.42
N GLN A 60 10.46 -5.67 9.65
CA GLN A 60 10.32 -7.10 9.92
C GLN A 60 10.86 -7.98 8.78
N ALA A 61 10.54 -7.65 7.53
CA ALA A 61 11.04 -8.37 6.36
C ALA A 61 12.57 -8.25 6.24
N SER A 62 13.13 -7.07 6.54
CA SER A 62 14.58 -6.81 6.51
C SER A 62 15.32 -7.58 7.61
N THR A 63 14.79 -7.61 8.83
CA THR A 63 15.34 -8.42 9.92
C THR A 63 15.28 -9.89 9.57
N ARG A 64 14.15 -10.36 9.01
CA ARG A 64 14.04 -11.76 8.58
C ARG A 64 15.02 -12.11 7.47
N LEU A 65 15.26 -11.21 6.52
CA LEU A 65 16.25 -11.39 5.48
C LEU A 65 17.65 -11.53 6.08
N MET A 66 18.03 -10.65 7.01
CA MET A 66 19.32 -10.71 7.71
C MET A 66 19.50 -12.02 8.48
N GLU A 67 18.49 -12.47 9.25
CA GLU A 67 18.51 -13.77 9.94
C GLU A 67 18.70 -14.93 8.95
N THR A 68 17.95 -14.89 7.85
CA THR A 68 17.93 -15.94 6.82
C THR A 68 19.28 -16.03 6.11
N SER A 69 19.90 -14.89 5.78
CA SER A 69 21.25 -14.83 5.24
C SER A 69 22.31 -15.32 6.24
N GLY A 70 22.20 -14.96 7.52
CA GLY A 70 23.10 -15.47 8.56
C GLY A 70 23.01 -16.99 8.72
N LEU A 71 21.80 -17.55 8.71
CA LEU A 71 21.58 -19.00 8.73
C LEU A 71 22.15 -19.69 7.48
N HIS A 72 22.07 -19.05 6.31
CA HIS A 72 22.65 -19.57 5.08
C HIS A 72 24.18 -19.69 5.16
N GLU A 73 24.84 -18.66 5.70
CA GLU A 73 26.29 -18.65 5.91
C GLU A 73 26.71 -19.72 6.93
N GLU A 74 26.02 -19.80 8.07
CA GLU A 74 26.29 -20.81 9.10
C GLU A 74 26.14 -22.23 8.55
N LEU A 75 25.09 -22.46 7.77
CA LEU A 75 24.83 -23.75 7.14
C LEU A 75 25.89 -24.09 6.09
N SER A 76 26.38 -23.10 5.34
CA SER A 76 27.48 -23.28 4.39
C SER A 76 28.75 -23.77 5.08
N SER A 77 29.11 -23.18 6.23
CA SER A 77 30.24 -23.65 7.03
C SER A 77 30.03 -25.07 7.57
N LYS A 78 28.82 -25.40 8.07
CA LYS A 78 28.50 -26.74 8.57
C LYS A 78 28.55 -27.81 7.47
N ILE A 79 28.07 -27.49 6.27
CA ILE A 79 28.13 -28.39 5.10
C ILE A 79 29.59 -28.70 4.75
N GLN A 80 30.47 -27.70 4.76
CA GLN A 80 31.91 -27.90 4.50
C GLN A 80 32.56 -28.84 5.53
N VAL A 81 32.24 -28.66 6.82
CA VAL A 81 32.74 -29.54 7.89
C VAL A 81 32.22 -30.97 7.70
N ALA A 82 30.94 -31.16 7.40
CA ALA A 82 30.35 -32.47 7.17
C ALA A 82 31.01 -33.21 5.99
N LEU A 83 31.31 -32.49 4.90
CA LEU A 83 32.04 -33.04 3.76
C LEU A 83 33.48 -33.44 4.13
N ALA A 84 34.18 -32.60 4.89
CA ALA A 84 35.55 -32.90 5.35
C ALA A 84 35.60 -34.14 6.26
N GLU A 85 34.55 -34.38 7.05
CA GLU A 85 34.40 -35.58 7.88
C GLU A 85 33.85 -36.80 7.13
N GLY A 86 33.59 -36.70 5.82
CA GLY A 86 33.00 -37.78 5.01
C GLY A 86 31.54 -38.08 5.34
N ARG A 87 30.87 -37.19 6.08
CA ARG A 87 29.46 -37.30 6.49
C ARG A 87 28.52 -36.69 5.47
N GLU A 88 28.42 -37.36 4.33
CA GLU A 88 27.62 -36.89 3.19
C GLU A 88 26.12 -36.81 3.51
N ASP A 89 25.62 -37.68 4.39
CA ASP A 89 24.25 -37.66 4.91
C ASP A 89 23.88 -36.31 5.54
N LEU A 90 24.79 -35.75 6.34
CA LEU A 90 24.61 -34.43 6.96
C LEU A 90 24.78 -33.29 5.95
N ALA A 91 25.71 -33.44 5.00
CA ALA A 91 25.91 -32.46 3.95
C ALA A 91 24.67 -32.34 3.06
N GLU A 92 24.05 -33.46 2.67
CA GLU A 92 22.80 -33.50 1.92
C GLU A 92 21.65 -32.83 2.67
N ALA A 93 21.48 -33.14 3.96
CA ALA A 93 20.47 -32.50 4.81
C ALA A 93 20.70 -30.98 4.94
N GLY A 94 21.96 -30.56 5.07
CA GLY A 94 22.34 -29.16 5.10
C GLY A 94 22.04 -28.44 3.78
N ILE A 95 22.39 -29.05 2.65
CA ILE A 95 22.12 -28.51 1.31
C ILE A 95 20.61 -28.40 1.07
N ALA A 96 19.82 -29.37 1.50
CA ALA A 96 18.37 -29.32 1.39
C ALA A 96 17.77 -28.10 2.09
N HIS A 97 18.22 -27.82 3.33
CA HIS A 97 17.78 -26.66 4.09
C HIS A 97 18.35 -25.34 3.53
N GLN A 98 19.55 -25.38 2.94
CA GLN A 98 20.15 -24.24 2.25
C GLN A 98 19.31 -23.80 1.05
N LEU A 99 18.82 -24.76 0.26
CA LEU A 99 17.94 -24.48 -0.89
C LEU A 99 16.59 -23.88 -0.46
N ASP A 100 16.03 -24.30 0.67
CA ASP A 100 14.81 -23.71 1.23
C ASP A 100 15.00 -22.26 1.65
N ILE A 101 16.15 -21.97 2.28
CA ILE A 101 16.54 -20.62 2.68
C ILE A 101 16.73 -19.74 1.43
N GLU A 102 17.43 -20.23 0.42
CA GLU A 102 17.67 -19.51 -0.83
C GLU A 102 16.38 -19.19 -1.60
N ALA A 103 15.37 -20.07 -1.52
CA ALA A 103 14.07 -19.80 -2.11
C ALA A 103 13.31 -18.66 -1.39
N GLN A 104 13.58 -18.43 -0.11
CA GLN A 104 12.90 -17.38 0.69
C GLN A 104 13.52 -15.99 0.49
N ILE A 105 14.84 -15.91 0.27
CA ILE A 105 15.58 -14.66 0.07
C ILE A 105 14.92 -13.72 -0.96
N PRO A 106 14.66 -14.14 -2.23
CA PRO A 106 14.11 -13.24 -3.24
C PRO A 106 12.68 -12.77 -2.90
N VAL A 107 11.92 -13.56 -2.14
CA VAL A 107 10.58 -13.17 -1.68
C VAL A 107 10.67 -12.05 -0.65
N LEU A 108 11.60 -12.16 0.29
CA LEU A 108 11.85 -11.13 1.31
C LEU A 108 12.39 -9.84 0.68
N GLU A 109 13.35 -9.94 -0.25
CA GLU A 109 13.87 -8.80 -1.01
C GLU A 109 12.77 -8.08 -1.78
N LYS A 110 11.92 -8.82 -2.49
CA LYS A 110 10.76 -8.25 -3.19
C LYS A 110 9.81 -7.56 -2.21
N SER A 111 9.51 -8.18 -1.08
CA SER A 111 8.66 -7.59 -0.04
C SER A 111 9.22 -6.27 0.50
N ILE A 112 10.53 -6.19 0.72
CA ILE A 112 11.21 -4.97 1.16
C ILE A 112 11.14 -3.89 0.07
N SER A 113 11.36 -4.26 -1.19
CA SER A 113 11.28 -3.33 -2.32
C SER A 113 9.88 -2.74 -2.47
N GLU A 114 8.84 -3.60 -2.50
CA GLU A 114 7.44 -3.18 -2.59
C GLU A 114 7.03 -2.31 -1.41
N ALA A 115 7.48 -2.62 -0.19
CA ALA A 115 7.23 -1.77 0.97
C ALA A 115 7.93 -0.41 0.83
N GLY A 116 9.16 -0.37 0.33
CA GLY A 116 9.89 0.87 0.08
C GLY A 116 9.26 1.75 -1.01
N GLU A 117 8.66 1.17 -2.05
CA GLU A 117 7.89 1.91 -3.05
C GLU A 117 6.63 2.53 -2.44
N LYS A 118 5.88 1.76 -1.65
CA LYS A 118 4.69 2.25 -0.95
C LYS A 118 5.01 3.34 0.07
N GLU A 119 6.14 3.24 0.79
CA GLU A 119 6.60 4.32 1.68
C GLU A 119 6.77 5.64 0.91
N LYS A 120 7.40 5.61 -0.26
CA LYS A 120 7.59 6.80 -1.10
C LYS A 120 6.27 7.38 -1.62
N GLU A 121 5.35 6.51 -2.02
CA GLU A 121 4.02 6.91 -2.48
C GLU A 121 3.24 7.63 -1.35
N LEU A 122 3.20 7.03 -0.16
CA LEU A 122 2.51 7.59 1.00
C LEU A 122 3.16 8.90 1.47
N ASP A 123 4.49 9.01 1.44
CA ASP A 123 5.18 10.28 1.73
C ASP A 123 4.81 11.36 0.70
N GLY A 124 4.73 11.00 -0.58
CA GLY A 124 4.22 11.87 -1.64
C GLY A 124 2.80 12.38 -1.38
N TYR A 125 1.91 11.50 -0.91
CA TYR A 125 0.55 11.90 -0.50
C TYR A 125 0.56 12.86 0.70
N ILE A 126 1.39 12.63 1.71
CA ILE A 126 1.54 13.55 2.86
C ILE A 126 1.99 14.93 2.37
N GLN A 127 2.99 14.98 1.48
CA GLN A 127 3.48 16.25 0.93
C GLN A 127 2.40 16.99 0.14
N ALA A 128 1.65 16.29 -0.70
CA ALA A 128 0.56 16.87 -1.49
C ALA A 128 -0.59 17.38 -0.61
N LEU A 129 -1.01 16.60 0.39
CA LEU A 129 -2.02 17.03 1.36
C LEU A 129 -1.54 18.22 2.20
N ALA A 130 -0.27 18.26 2.60
CA ALA A 130 0.30 19.36 3.37
C ALA A 130 0.43 20.65 2.54
N ALA A 131 0.65 20.55 1.23
CA ALA A 131 0.58 21.67 0.30
C ALA A 131 -0.87 22.17 0.17
N LYS A 132 -1.81 21.27 -0.10
CA LYS A 132 -3.25 21.60 -0.18
C LYS A 132 -3.76 22.26 1.10
N LYS A 133 -3.35 21.76 2.28
CA LYS A 133 -3.67 22.35 3.58
C LYS A 133 -3.21 23.81 3.69
N ARG A 134 -2.00 24.12 3.19
CA ARG A 134 -1.48 25.51 3.19
C ARG A 134 -2.31 26.40 2.29
N GLU A 135 -2.60 25.95 1.07
CA GLU A 135 -3.47 26.69 0.13
C GLU A 135 -4.84 27.01 0.76
N MET A 136 -5.48 26.02 1.40
CA MET A 136 -6.76 26.21 2.09
C MET A 136 -6.68 27.21 3.25
N LYS A 137 -5.59 27.21 4.01
CA LYS A 137 -5.39 28.17 5.10
C LYS A 137 -5.22 29.60 4.59
N GLU A 138 -4.45 29.76 3.52
CA GLU A 138 -4.28 31.07 2.88
C GLU A 138 -5.61 31.61 2.37
N GLU A 139 -6.44 30.76 1.77
CA GLU A 139 -7.77 31.16 1.30
C GLU A 139 -8.72 31.51 2.44
N LEU A 140 -8.70 30.73 3.54
CA LEU A 140 -9.48 31.04 4.73
C LEU A 140 -9.10 32.40 5.32
N GLN A 141 -7.79 32.69 5.38
CA GLN A 141 -7.29 33.98 5.86
C GLN A 141 -7.75 35.14 4.96
N LYS A 142 -7.77 34.96 3.63
CA LYS A 142 -8.29 35.97 2.69
C LYS A 142 -9.78 36.22 2.92
N LEU A 143 -10.58 35.16 3.08
CA LEU A 143 -12.02 35.29 3.36
C LEU A 143 -12.28 36.05 4.66
N LEU A 144 -11.57 35.69 5.74
CA LEU A 144 -11.67 36.39 7.03
C LEU A 144 -11.24 37.86 6.92
N ALA A 145 -10.18 38.15 6.15
CA ALA A 145 -9.73 39.52 5.92
C ALA A 145 -10.75 40.35 5.14
N LEU A 146 -11.39 39.78 4.11
CA LEU A 146 -12.47 40.42 3.35
C LEU A 146 -13.67 40.75 4.25
N LYS A 147 -14.10 39.80 5.10
CA LYS A 147 -15.19 40.01 6.06
C LYS A 147 -14.88 41.11 7.07
N ASN A 148 -13.65 41.15 7.58
CA ASN A 148 -13.20 42.20 8.50
C ASN A 148 -13.10 43.57 7.82
N ALA A 149 -12.74 43.62 6.54
CA ALA A 149 -12.71 44.85 5.74
C ALA A 149 -14.12 45.36 5.38
N SER A 150 -15.09 44.45 5.19
CA SER A 150 -16.51 44.77 4.99
C SER A 150 -17.25 45.14 6.29
N ALA A 151 -16.60 45.09 7.46
CA ALA A 151 -17.18 45.45 8.76
C ALA A 151 -17.06 46.96 9.10
N ILE A 152 -17.04 47.84 8.10
CA ILE A 152 -17.24 49.29 8.27
C ILE A 152 -18.73 49.57 8.04
N PRO A 153 -19.46 50.20 8.99
CA PRO A 153 -20.86 50.54 8.76
C PRO A 153 -20.90 51.73 7.81
N ASP A 154 -21.32 51.51 6.56
CA ASP A 154 -21.93 52.59 5.79
C ASP A 154 -23.44 52.42 5.80
N HIS A 155 -24.07 53.40 6.42
CA HIS A 155 -25.49 53.55 6.52
C HIS A 155 -25.89 54.38 5.31
N GLN A 156 -26.29 53.76 4.21
CA GLN A 156 -27.11 54.45 3.21
C GLN A 156 -27.89 53.51 2.31
N SER A 157 -29.17 53.84 2.25
CA SER A 157 -30.27 53.23 1.53
C SER A 157 -30.09 53.28 0.02
N ALA A 158 -30.57 52.24 -0.69
CA ALA A 158 -31.18 52.41 -2.00
C ALA A 158 -32.13 51.24 -2.29
N GLU A 159 -33.42 51.54 -2.24
CA GLU A 159 -34.46 50.79 -2.93
C GLU A 159 -34.18 50.79 -4.44
N ASN A 160 -34.38 49.65 -5.11
CA ASN A 160 -35.15 49.63 -6.36
C ASN A 160 -35.57 48.21 -6.77
N SER A 161 -36.89 48.02 -6.66
CA SER A 161 -37.84 47.31 -7.52
C SER A 161 -37.33 46.63 -8.79
N GLY A 162 -37.81 45.39 -9.03
CA GLY A 162 -37.85 44.79 -10.37
C GLY A 162 -38.15 43.29 -10.34
N SER A 163 -39.40 42.94 -10.61
CA SER A 163 -39.98 41.60 -10.69
C SER A 163 -39.22 40.60 -11.59
N ASP A 164 -39.21 39.32 -11.23
CA ASP A 164 -40.01 38.37 -12.00
C ASP A 164 -40.45 37.16 -11.17
N VAL A 165 -41.77 37.00 -11.10
CA VAL A 165 -42.45 35.84 -10.54
C VAL A 165 -42.80 34.95 -11.72
N ALA A 166 -41.99 33.93 -11.99
CA ALA A 166 -42.45 32.76 -12.75
C ALA A 166 -41.46 31.58 -12.69
N ALA A 167 -41.96 30.46 -12.16
CA ALA A 167 -41.49 29.08 -12.36
C ALA A 167 -40.16 28.70 -11.68
N LYS A 168 -40.07 27.74 -10.75
CA LYS A 168 -40.92 26.57 -10.50
C LYS A 168 -40.62 26.01 -9.11
N VAL A 169 -41.69 25.58 -8.47
CA VAL A 169 -41.78 24.95 -7.16
C VAL A 169 -41.13 23.56 -7.14
N ALA A 170 -40.61 23.25 -5.96
CA ALA A 170 -40.11 21.97 -5.46
C ALA A 170 -40.98 20.74 -5.77
N LYS A 171 -40.31 19.57 -5.95
CA LYS A 171 -40.79 18.29 -5.39
C LYS A 171 -39.69 17.23 -5.29
N ALA A 172 -39.33 16.93 -4.04
CA ALA A 172 -39.02 15.65 -3.40
C ALA A 172 -38.19 14.55 -4.12
N GLU A 173 -37.01 14.31 -3.55
CA GLU A 173 -36.50 13.06 -2.96
C GLU A 173 -37.09 11.68 -3.32
N SER A 174 -36.13 10.74 -3.44
CA SER A 174 -36.15 9.31 -3.14
C SER A 174 -36.55 8.30 -4.22
N ALA A 175 -35.56 7.51 -4.66
CA ALA A 175 -35.58 6.03 -4.73
C ALA A 175 -34.52 5.54 -5.73
N PHE A 176 -33.31 5.20 -5.26
CA PHE A 176 -32.37 4.40 -6.04
C PHE A 176 -31.64 3.42 -5.13
N GLU A 177 -32.35 2.35 -4.75
CA GLU A 177 -31.77 1.20 -4.08
C GLU A 177 -32.64 -0.04 -4.35
N ARG A 178 -32.36 -0.76 -5.45
CA ARG A 178 -32.43 -2.23 -5.52
C ARG A 178 -32.12 -2.74 -6.93
N ILE A 179 -30.98 -3.39 -7.09
CA ILE A 179 -30.87 -4.85 -7.31
C ILE A 179 -29.41 -5.16 -7.69
N ILE A 180 -28.73 -5.78 -6.72
CA ILE A 180 -27.64 -6.71 -6.95
C ILE A 180 -28.30 -8.06 -7.31
N GLU A 181 -28.04 -8.53 -8.53
CA GLU A 181 -27.86 -9.95 -8.89
C GLU A 181 -27.33 -9.92 -10.33
N LYS A 182 -26.30 -10.65 -10.74
CA LYS A 182 -25.88 -11.96 -10.26
C LYS A 182 -24.43 -12.19 -10.69
N GLN A 183 -23.67 -12.74 -9.76
CA GLN A 183 -22.31 -13.21 -9.94
C GLN A 183 -22.22 -14.23 -11.09
N THR A 184 -21.15 -14.06 -11.86
CA THR A 184 -20.26 -15.10 -12.38
C THR A 184 -20.53 -16.49 -11.80
N ALA A 185 -21.28 -17.30 -12.53
CA ALA A 185 -21.28 -18.75 -12.38
C ALA A 185 -20.15 -19.33 -13.24
N TYR A 186 -18.93 -19.31 -12.72
CA TYR A 186 -17.84 -20.19 -13.17
C TYR A 186 -17.00 -20.59 -11.96
N SER A 187 -17.33 -21.74 -11.38
CA SER A 187 -16.41 -22.57 -10.60
C SER A 187 -17.03 -23.96 -10.50
N ASN A 188 -16.92 -24.71 -11.58
CA ASN A 188 -17.02 -26.16 -11.52
C ASN A 188 -15.65 -26.67 -11.03
N VAL A 189 -15.52 -26.91 -9.72
CA VAL A 189 -14.33 -27.52 -9.15
C VAL A 189 -14.30 -29.00 -9.54
N ASN A 190 -13.31 -29.28 -10.36
CA ASN A 190 -12.90 -30.57 -10.88
C ASN A 190 -12.41 -31.45 -9.71
N LYS A 191 -13.06 -32.61 -9.47
CA LYS A 191 -12.63 -33.61 -8.47
C LYS A 191 -11.31 -34.32 -8.82
N ASN A 192 -10.67 -33.96 -9.93
CA ASN A 192 -9.36 -34.47 -10.39
C ASN A 192 -8.16 -33.61 -9.93
N SER A 193 -8.38 -32.54 -9.16
CA SER A 193 -7.30 -31.62 -8.76
C SER A 193 -6.39 -32.16 -7.66
N ALA A 194 -6.87 -33.06 -6.80
CA ALA A 194 -6.08 -33.57 -5.67
C ALA A 194 -5.01 -34.59 -6.11
N GLU A 195 -5.36 -35.51 -7.03
CA GLU A 195 -4.39 -36.47 -7.59
C GLU A 195 -3.34 -35.79 -8.47
N ASN A 196 -3.74 -34.76 -9.24
CA ASN A 196 -2.78 -33.97 -10.02
C ASN A 196 -1.87 -33.12 -9.12
N ALA A 197 -2.39 -32.56 -8.02
CA ALA A 197 -1.57 -31.85 -7.03
C ALA A 197 -0.53 -32.78 -6.36
N ALA A 198 -0.92 -34.03 -6.04
CA ALA A 198 0.00 -35.01 -5.46
C ALA A 198 1.13 -35.40 -6.45
N LYS A 199 0.80 -35.62 -7.73
CA LYS A 199 1.80 -35.92 -8.77
C LYS A 199 2.73 -34.74 -9.05
N LEU A 200 2.22 -33.50 -8.98
CA LEU A 200 3.04 -32.30 -9.10
C LEU A 200 3.98 -32.15 -7.90
N ALA A 201 3.50 -32.39 -6.67
CA ALA A 201 4.35 -32.39 -5.49
C ALA A 201 5.44 -33.46 -5.55
N GLU A 202 5.15 -34.65 -6.09
CA GLU A 202 6.14 -35.71 -6.31
C GLU A 202 7.21 -35.30 -7.35
N LEU A 203 6.81 -34.62 -8.43
CA LEU A 203 7.74 -34.06 -9.41
C LEU A 203 8.63 -32.96 -8.81
N ASP A 204 8.06 -32.08 -7.99
CA ASP A 204 8.80 -31.02 -7.30
C ASP A 204 9.82 -31.62 -6.31
N GLU A 205 9.45 -32.68 -5.59
CA GLU A 205 10.33 -33.40 -4.68
C GLU A 205 11.48 -34.10 -5.42
N LEU A 206 11.19 -34.69 -6.59
CA LEU A 206 12.21 -35.33 -7.43
C LEU A 206 13.20 -34.30 -7.99
N ASN A 207 12.69 -33.16 -8.49
CA ASN A 207 13.53 -32.04 -8.92
C ASN A 207 14.39 -31.50 -7.77
N ARG A 208 13.80 -31.35 -6.57
CA ARG A 208 14.51 -30.92 -5.37
C ARG A 208 15.65 -31.88 -5.01
N THR A 209 15.37 -33.19 -5.02
CA THR A 209 16.37 -34.23 -4.77
C THR A 209 17.52 -34.17 -5.77
N ASN A 210 17.22 -33.97 -7.06
CA ASN A 210 18.25 -33.83 -8.10
C ASN A 210 19.13 -32.59 -7.87
N ARG A 211 18.53 -31.44 -7.53
CA ARG A 211 19.28 -30.22 -7.23
C ARG A 211 20.21 -30.38 -6.02
N ILE A 212 19.76 -31.10 -4.99
CA ILE A 212 20.61 -31.42 -3.82
C ILE A 212 21.82 -32.24 -4.27
N LYS A 213 21.60 -33.28 -5.07
CA LYS A 213 22.68 -34.16 -5.57
C LYS A 213 23.67 -33.41 -6.47
N GLU A 214 23.19 -32.58 -7.39
CA GLU A 214 24.03 -31.75 -8.25
C GLU A 214 24.92 -30.82 -7.43
N ARG A 215 24.34 -30.17 -6.41
CA ARG A 215 25.08 -29.24 -5.54
C ARG A 215 26.10 -29.96 -4.65
N LEU A 216 25.76 -31.14 -4.14
CA LEU A 216 26.70 -31.99 -3.41
C LEU A 216 27.90 -32.36 -4.29
N ALA A 217 27.64 -32.79 -5.54
CA ALA A 217 28.69 -33.16 -6.48
C ALA A 217 29.63 -31.98 -6.81
N LEU A 218 29.08 -30.78 -7.03
CA LEU A 218 29.87 -29.56 -7.27
C LEU A 218 30.73 -29.17 -6.06
N LEU A 219 30.19 -29.29 -4.84
CA LEU A 219 30.96 -28.98 -3.63
C LEU A 219 32.09 -29.98 -3.41
N LYS A 220 31.87 -31.26 -3.70
CA LYS A 220 32.92 -32.29 -3.64
C LYS A 220 34.02 -32.05 -4.67
N SER A 221 33.68 -31.80 -5.94
CA SER A 221 34.69 -31.54 -6.97
C SER A 221 35.56 -30.34 -6.62
N ASN A 222 34.96 -29.27 -6.06
CA ASN A 222 35.73 -28.10 -5.60
C ASN A 222 36.62 -28.42 -4.39
N SER A 223 36.20 -29.31 -3.48
CA SER A 223 37.03 -29.72 -2.35
C SER A 223 38.20 -30.63 -2.76
N GLU A 224 38.00 -31.50 -3.75
CA GLU A 224 39.04 -32.39 -4.28
C GLU A 224 40.13 -31.61 -5.06
N ASP A 225 39.73 -30.60 -5.84
CA ASP A 225 40.67 -29.71 -6.55
C ASP A 225 41.49 -28.84 -5.59
N SER A 226 40.91 -28.46 -4.44
CA SER A 226 41.59 -27.64 -3.41
C SER A 226 42.58 -28.44 -2.55
N GLY A 227 42.48 -29.77 -2.52
CA GLY A 227 43.36 -30.66 -1.77
C GLY A 227 44.54 -31.21 -2.57
N ASN A 228 44.62 -30.92 -3.87
CA ASN A 228 45.62 -31.46 -4.80
C ASN A 228 46.64 -30.40 -5.29
N VAL A 229 46.73 -29.27 -4.59
CA VAL A 229 47.72 -28.18 -4.74
C VAL A 229 48.53 -28.05 -3.47
#